data_AF-A0A3S4CQA7-F1
#
_entry.id   AF-A0A3S4CQA7-F1
#
_cell.length_a   1.000
_cell.length_b   1.000
_cell.length_c   1.000
_cell.angle_alpha   90.00
_cell.angle_beta   90.00
_cell.angle_gamma   90.00
#
_symmetry.space_group_name_H-M   'P 1'
#
loop_
_entity.id
_entity.type
_entity.pdbx_description
1 polymer ?
#
loop_
_entity_poly.entity_id
_entity_poly.type
_entity_poly.pdbx_seq_one_letter_code
_entity_poly.pdbx_strand_id
1 'polypeptide(L)'
;MIRYHRAGSLTRRQVLAWGSGTALGLVLAQGGFAAEEVSLDEFMALSERLLGGGASPSDQYGADYLQHLLDEGLGADLAALAKGGSDSTLESRIIGQWYTGLAADDTVVTYTDALMWEALDYTKPMGWCGGETGYWADAPEGEA
;
A
#
# COMPACT_ATOMS: atom_id res chain seq x y z
N MET A 1 41.47 -65.63 32.69
CA MET A 1 41.30 -65.56 31.22
C MET A 1 40.48 -64.31 30.92
N ILE A 2 41.08 -63.23 30.40
CA ILE A 2 40.40 -61.95 30.14
C ILE A 2 40.34 -61.76 28.63
N ARG A 3 39.13 -61.66 28.06
CA ARG A 3 38.91 -61.35 26.63
C ARG A 3 38.82 -59.83 26.45
N TYR A 4 39.67 -59.28 25.59
CA TYR A 4 39.52 -57.90 25.09
C TYR A 4 38.57 -57.90 23.89
N HIS A 5 37.50 -57.09 23.96
CA HIS A 5 36.67 -56.78 22.80
C HIS A 5 37.34 -55.70 21.95
N ARG A 6 37.54 -55.99 20.67
CA ARG A 6 38.11 -55.08 19.67
C ARG A 6 37.02 -54.09 19.23
N ALA A 7 37.20 -52.80 19.50
CA ALA A 7 36.35 -51.75 18.94
C ALA A 7 36.59 -51.68 17.42
N GLY A 8 35.53 -51.82 16.62
CA GLY A 8 35.61 -51.70 15.17
C GLY A 8 35.91 -50.27 14.74
N SER A 9 36.94 -50.07 13.91
CA SER A 9 37.25 -48.78 13.32
C SER A 9 36.29 -48.47 12.18
N LEU A 10 35.50 -47.40 12.30
CA LEU A 10 34.72 -46.84 11.19
C LEU A 10 35.68 -46.32 10.12
N THR A 11 35.46 -46.71 8.87
CA THR A 11 36.36 -46.33 7.76
C THR A 11 35.93 -45.00 7.16
N ARG A 12 36.91 -44.17 6.73
CA ARG A 12 36.70 -42.84 6.10
C ARG A 12 35.66 -42.83 4.96
N ARG A 13 35.48 -43.97 4.28
CA ARG A 13 34.50 -44.11 3.19
C ARG A 13 33.03 -44.16 3.68
N GLN A 14 32.78 -44.59 4.91
CA GLN A 14 31.43 -44.64 5.49
C GLN A 14 30.95 -43.26 5.95
N VAL A 15 31.86 -42.35 6.31
CA VAL A 15 31.53 -40.97 6.71
C VAL A 15 31.08 -40.12 5.50
N LEU A 16 31.66 -40.36 4.32
CA LEU A 16 31.32 -39.60 3.11
C LEU A 16 29.99 -40.02 2.47
N ALA A 17 29.50 -41.23 2.76
CA ALA A 17 28.22 -41.73 2.22
C ALA A 17 26.98 -41.17 2.95
N TRP A 18 27.14 -40.55 4.11
CA TRP A 18 26.04 -40.05 4.95
C TRP A 18 25.98 -38.51 5.05
N GLY A 19 26.88 -37.79 4.38
CA GLY A 19 27.05 -36.34 4.53
C GLY A 19 26.29 -35.45 3.54
N SER A 20 25.61 -36.01 2.53
CA SER A 20 25.09 -35.24 1.39
C SER A 20 23.58 -34.92 1.43
N GLY A 21 22.88 -35.19 2.53
CA GLY A 21 21.42 -35.11 2.59
C GLY A 21 20.78 -33.78 3.03
N THR A 22 21.51 -32.86 3.64
CA THR A 22 20.89 -31.76 4.43
C THR A 22 21.45 -30.37 4.13
N ALA A 23 21.68 -30.02 2.86
CA ALA A 23 22.01 -28.64 2.48
C ALA A 23 20.97 -27.96 1.57
N LEU A 24 20.02 -28.70 0.99
CA LEU A 24 19.02 -28.13 0.06
C LEU A 24 17.71 -27.63 0.73
N GLY A 25 17.61 -27.65 2.06
CA GLY A 25 16.40 -27.22 2.77
C GLY A 25 16.34 -25.72 3.11
N LEU A 26 17.47 -25.02 3.15
CA LEU A 26 17.55 -23.64 3.66
C LEU A 26 17.31 -22.54 2.61
N VAL A 27 17.24 -22.89 1.32
CA VAL A 27 16.96 -21.91 0.25
C VAL A 27 15.44 -21.76 0.02
N LEU A 28 14.64 -22.78 0.32
CA LEU A 28 13.17 -22.74 0.17
C LEU A 28 12.44 -22.15 1.40
N ALA A 29 13.13 -22.05 2.54
CA ALA A 29 12.59 -21.38 3.73
C ALA A 29 12.61 -19.84 3.63
N GLN A 30 13.22 -19.31 2.56
CA GLN A 30 13.06 -17.90 2.17
C GLN A 30 11.84 -17.69 1.28
N GLY A 31 10.93 -18.67 1.23
CA GLY A 31 9.57 -18.43 0.76
C GLY A 31 9.07 -17.20 1.48
N GLY A 32 9.05 -16.08 0.76
CA GLY A 32 8.53 -14.83 1.25
C GLY A 32 7.19 -15.16 1.86
N PHE A 33 7.00 -14.74 3.11
CA PHE A 33 5.64 -14.55 3.59
C PHE A 33 4.97 -13.75 2.48
N ALA A 34 3.96 -14.33 1.84
CA ALA A 34 3.06 -13.55 1.01
C ALA A 34 2.62 -12.41 1.91
N ALA A 35 3.17 -11.22 1.68
CA ALA A 35 2.80 -10.06 2.45
C ALA A 35 1.28 -9.99 2.28
N GLU A 36 0.56 -10.00 3.39
CA GLU A 36 -0.88 -9.82 3.36
C GLU A 36 -1.14 -8.54 2.58
N GLU A 37 -1.78 -8.68 1.42
CA GLU A 37 -2.09 -7.54 0.56
C GLU A 37 -3.00 -6.61 1.36
N VAL A 38 -2.68 -5.32 1.35
CA VAL A 38 -3.46 -4.30 2.05
C VAL A 38 -4.90 -4.39 1.56
N SER A 39 -5.83 -4.62 2.49
CA SER A 39 -7.25 -4.64 2.17
C SER A 39 -7.78 -3.24 1.88
N LEU A 40 -8.92 -3.16 1.18
CA LEU A 40 -9.59 -1.89 0.94
C LEU A 40 -9.90 -1.17 2.26
N ASP A 41 -10.40 -1.88 3.27
CA ASP A 41 -10.72 -1.31 4.58
C ASP A 41 -9.47 -0.69 5.25
N GLU A 42 -8.31 -1.36 5.18
CA GLU A 42 -7.05 -0.81 5.70
C GLU A 42 -6.58 0.42 4.90
N PHE A 43 -6.75 0.40 3.58
CA PHE A 43 -6.41 1.54 2.73
C PHE A 43 -7.32 2.75 2.97
N MET A 44 -8.63 2.52 3.20
CA MET A 44 -9.58 3.58 3.52
C MET A 44 -9.29 4.17 4.90
N ALA A 45 -9.02 3.33 5.91
CA ALA A 45 -8.61 3.80 7.23
C ALA A 45 -7.29 4.60 7.19
N LEU A 46 -6.33 4.19 6.35
CA LEU A 46 -5.12 4.95 6.08
C LEU A 46 -5.46 6.31 5.44
N SER A 47 -6.30 6.32 4.41
CA SER A 47 -6.69 7.51 3.67
C SER A 47 -7.39 8.54 4.56
N GLU A 48 -8.37 8.13 5.36
CA GLU A 48 -9.05 8.99 6.33
C GLU A 48 -8.08 9.63 7.33
N ARG A 49 -7.11 8.84 7.83
CA ARG A 49 -6.07 9.34 8.74
C ARG A 49 -5.19 10.40 8.07
N LEU A 50 -4.79 10.18 6.81
CA LEU A 50 -3.95 11.12 6.07
C LEU A 50 -4.70 12.41 5.69
N LEU A 51 -6.01 12.33 5.46
CA LEU A 51 -6.86 13.47 5.10
C LEU A 51 -7.30 14.30 6.32
N GLY A 52 -7.02 13.86 7.54
CA GLY A 52 -7.31 14.61 8.77
C GLY A 52 -8.79 14.66 9.17
N GLY A 53 -9.62 13.76 8.62
CA GLY A 53 -11.03 13.57 9.03
C GLY A 53 -12.04 14.63 8.59
N GLY A 54 -11.62 15.68 7.87
CA GLY A 54 -12.51 16.70 7.31
C GLY A 54 -13.09 16.34 5.94
N ALA A 55 -12.50 15.36 5.25
CA ALA A 55 -12.95 14.87 3.96
C ALA A 55 -13.54 13.47 4.07
N SER A 56 -14.43 13.13 3.13
CA SER A 56 -15.12 11.83 3.09
C SER A 56 -14.70 11.05 1.83
N PRO A 57 -13.56 10.34 1.85
CA PRO A 57 -13.12 9.54 0.71
C PRO A 57 -14.13 8.42 0.38
N SER A 58 -14.42 8.20 -0.90
CA SER A 58 -15.36 7.16 -1.36
C SER A 58 -14.66 5.81 -1.55
N ASP A 59 -15.23 4.74 -0.98
CA ASP A 59 -14.75 3.36 -1.14
C ASP A 59 -14.59 2.95 -2.61
N GLN A 60 -15.48 3.43 -3.48
CA GLN A 60 -15.42 3.12 -4.91
C GLN A 60 -14.10 3.58 -5.54
N TYR A 61 -13.71 4.84 -5.31
CA TYR A 61 -12.45 5.38 -5.83
C TYR A 61 -11.24 4.87 -5.04
N GLY A 62 -11.43 4.55 -3.76
CA GLY A 62 -10.41 3.94 -2.92
C GLY A 62 -9.94 2.59 -3.46
N ALA A 63 -10.85 1.77 -3.97
CA ALA A 63 -10.52 0.50 -4.61
C ALA A 63 -9.63 0.70 -5.86
N ASP A 64 -9.97 1.68 -6.70
CA ASP A 64 -9.20 1.99 -7.91
C ASP A 64 -7.80 2.52 -7.55
N TYR A 65 -7.69 3.47 -6.62
CA TYR A 65 -6.39 3.99 -6.16
C TYR A 65 -5.52 2.91 -5.55
N LEU A 66 -6.09 2.05 -4.69
CA LEU A 66 -5.39 0.92 -4.11
C LEU A 66 -4.85 -0.01 -5.19
N GLN A 67 -5.67 -0.37 -6.19
CA GLN A 67 -5.23 -1.23 -7.28
C GLN A 67 -4.06 -0.63 -8.07
N HIS A 68 -4.12 0.66 -8.40
CA HIS A 68 -3.01 1.34 -9.08
C HIS A 68 -1.71 1.31 -8.26
N LEU A 69 -1.78 1.51 -6.94
CA LEU A 69 -0.62 1.44 -6.06
C LEU A 69 -0.06 0.00 -5.95
N LEU A 70 -0.94 -1.01 -5.95
CA LEU A 70 -0.54 -2.42 -5.93
C LEU A 70 0.12 -2.84 -7.24
N ASP A 71 -0.39 -2.38 -8.39
CA ASP A 71 0.18 -2.65 -9.72
C ASP A 71 1.59 -2.08 -9.88
N GLU A 72 1.92 -1.02 -9.13
CA GLU A 72 3.27 -0.45 -9.05
C GLU A 72 4.20 -1.19 -8.07
N GLY A 73 3.69 -2.19 -7.36
CA GLY A 73 4.46 -2.99 -6.41
C GLY A 73 4.62 -2.35 -5.03
N LEU A 74 3.81 -1.36 -4.68
CA LEU A 74 3.89 -0.63 -3.40
C LEU A 74 3.18 -1.32 -2.23
N GLY A 75 2.71 -2.56 -2.40
CA GLY A 75 1.90 -3.26 -1.39
C GLY A 75 2.60 -3.40 -0.03
N ALA A 76 3.90 -3.67 0.00
CA ALA A 76 4.65 -3.79 1.26
C ALA A 76 4.77 -2.44 2.00
N ASP A 77 5.01 -1.37 1.25
CA ASP A 77 5.13 -0.02 1.82
C ASP A 77 3.77 0.50 2.29
N LEU A 78 2.70 0.23 1.55
CA LEU A 78 1.32 0.49 1.98
C LEU A 78 0.97 -0.26 3.27
N ALA A 79 1.35 -1.53 3.38
CA ALA A 79 1.08 -2.32 4.58
C ALA A 79 1.84 -1.78 5.80
N ALA A 80 3.06 -1.28 5.59
CA ALA A 80 3.83 -0.61 6.63
C ALA A 80 3.16 0.71 7.07
N LEU A 81 2.71 1.53 6.12
CA LEU A 81 1.98 2.77 6.39
C LEU A 81 0.67 2.51 7.14
N ALA A 82 -0.15 1.55 6.70
CA ALA A 82 -1.42 1.20 7.34
C ALA A 82 -1.24 0.80 8.82
N LYS A 83 -0.10 0.18 9.17
CA LYS A 83 0.27 -0.20 10.54
C LYS A 83 0.86 0.95 11.39
N GLY A 84 0.84 2.17 10.88
CA GLY A 84 1.36 3.35 11.58
C GLY A 84 2.83 3.66 11.29
N GLY A 85 3.42 3.03 10.27
CA GLY A 85 4.68 3.48 9.70
C GLY A 85 4.57 4.88 9.08
N SER A 86 5.70 5.40 8.60
CA SER A 86 5.78 6.72 7.98
C SER A 86 6.60 6.70 6.70
N ASP A 87 6.08 7.30 5.65
CA ASP A 87 6.75 7.57 4.38
C ASP A 87 6.12 8.82 3.78
N SER A 88 6.76 9.97 4.00
CA SER A 88 6.21 11.26 3.57
C SER A 88 5.97 11.34 2.05
N THR A 89 6.71 10.57 1.25
CA THR A 89 6.55 10.56 -0.20
C THR A 89 5.29 9.82 -0.59
N LEU A 90 5.11 8.60 -0.07
CA LEU A 90 3.93 7.79 -0.36
C LEU A 90 2.67 8.39 0.28
N GLU A 91 2.77 8.95 1.50
CA GLU A 91 1.68 9.68 2.14
C GLU A 91 1.22 10.89 1.31
N SER A 92 2.15 11.75 0.89
CA SER A 92 1.84 12.91 0.05
C SER A 92 1.24 12.50 -1.29
N ARG A 93 1.68 11.36 -1.83
CA ARG A 93 1.14 10.80 -3.06
C ARG A 93 -0.31 10.34 -2.86
N ILE A 94 -0.63 9.58 -1.81
CA ILE A 94 -2.00 9.14 -1.50
C ILE A 94 -2.91 10.36 -1.32
N ILE A 95 -2.47 11.37 -0.56
CA ILE A 95 -3.20 12.64 -0.40
C ILE A 95 -3.42 13.30 -1.77
N GLY A 96 -2.37 13.38 -2.60
CA GLY A 96 -2.45 13.93 -3.94
C GLY A 96 -3.49 13.23 -4.82
N GLN A 97 -3.53 11.89 -4.80
CA GLN A 97 -4.50 11.11 -5.57
C GLN A 97 -5.94 11.48 -5.20
N TRP A 98 -6.25 11.54 -3.90
CA TRP A 98 -7.57 11.94 -3.41
C TRP A 98 -7.97 13.37 -3.81
N TYR A 99 -7.06 14.33 -3.66
CA TYR A 99 -7.36 15.73 -4.00
C TYR A 99 -7.45 15.98 -5.50
N THR A 100 -6.63 15.27 -6.30
CA THR A 100 -6.57 15.49 -7.75
C THR A 100 -7.54 14.65 -8.56
N GLY A 101 -7.97 13.51 -8.03
CA GLY A 101 -8.74 12.54 -8.79
C GLY A 101 -7.90 11.65 -9.71
N LEU A 102 -6.57 11.75 -9.63
CA LEU A 102 -5.63 11.07 -10.52
C LEU A 102 -4.91 9.94 -9.81
N ALA A 103 -4.70 8.82 -10.50
CA ALA A 103 -3.67 7.85 -10.14
C ALA A 103 -2.27 8.39 -10.48
N ALA A 104 -1.22 7.67 -10.10
CA ALA A 104 0.14 8.18 -10.29
C ALA A 104 0.68 8.11 -11.72
N ASP A 105 0.02 7.35 -12.59
CA ASP A 105 0.25 7.31 -14.03
C ASP A 105 -0.61 8.34 -14.79
N ASP A 106 -1.16 9.33 -14.08
CA ASP A 106 -2.10 10.34 -14.57
C ASP A 106 -3.46 9.77 -15.07
N THR A 107 -3.77 8.49 -14.80
CA THR A 107 -5.10 7.94 -15.06
C THR A 107 -6.14 8.67 -14.21
N VAL A 108 -7.21 9.14 -14.86
CA VAL A 108 -8.33 9.79 -14.17
C VAL A 108 -9.21 8.72 -13.52
N VAL A 109 -9.19 8.66 -12.19
CA VAL A 109 -10.08 7.80 -11.39
C VAL A 109 -11.42 8.49 -11.17
N THR A 110 -11.37 9.77 -10.78
CA THR A 110 -12.55 10.64 -10.74
C THR A 110 -12.18 12.06 -11.15
N TYR A 111 -13.15 12.80 -11.66
CA TYR A 111 -12.96 14.22 -11.96
C TYR A 111 -13.85 15.08 -11.08
N THR A 112 -15.15 14.83 -11.07
CA THR A 112 -16.14 15.62 -10.33
C THR A 112 -16.08 15.40 -8.83
N ASP A 113 -15.61 14.23 -8.39
CA ASP A 113 -15.60 13.80 -6.98
C ASP A 113 -14.18 13.85 -6.38
N ALA A 114 -13.25 14.52 -7.05
CA ALA A 114 -11.94 14.80 -6.49
C ALA A 114 -12.07 15.77 -5.29
N LEU A 115 -11.38 15.49 -4.18
CA LEU A 115 -11.56 16.23 -2.93
C LEU A 115 -11.19 17.72 -3.04
N MET A 116 -10.42 18.14 -4.06
CA MET A 116 -10.18 19.56 -4.29
C MET A 116 -11.49 20.34 -4.46
N TRP A 117 -12.54 19.72 -5.01
CA TRP A 117 -13.80 20.41 -5.24
C TRP A 117 -14.63 20.57 -3.96
N GLU A 118 -14.44 19.69 -2.98
CA GLU A 118 -15.02 19.85 -1.64
C GLU A 118 -14.27 20.92 -0.84
N ALA A 119 -12.96 21.03 -1.04
CA ALA A 119 -12.11 22.00 -0.35
C ALA A 119 -12.25 23.44 -0.88
N LEU A 120 -12.87 23.65 -2.04
CA LEU A 120 -13.01 24.97 -2.68
C LEU A 120 -14.48 25.37 -2.71
N ASP A 121 -14.84 26.41 -1.94
CA ASP A 121 -16.20 26.94 -1.83
C ASP A 121 -16.59 27.92 -2.96
N TYR A 122 -15.60 28.47 -3.67
CA TYR A 122 -15.78 29.54 -4.64
C TYR A 122 -15.81 29.08 -6.09
N THR A 123 -15.51 27.81 -6.36
CA THR A 123 -15.40 27.27 -7.71
C THR A 123 -15.89 25.83 -7.75
N LYS A 124 -15.85 25.25 -8.95
CA LYS A 124 -16.42 23.95 -9.26
C LYS A 124 -15.75 23.35 -10.50
N PRO A 125 -15.90 22.04 -10.74
CA PRO A 125 -15.30 21.37 -11.89
C PRO A 125 -15.63 22.06 -13.22
N MET A 126 -14.67 22.05 -14.15
CA MET A 126 -14.91 22.59 -15.49
C MET A 126 -15.96 21.74 -16.20
N GLY A 127 -16.92 22.39 -16.86
CA GLY A 127 -18.05 21.69 -17.49
C GLY A 127 -19.26 21.43 -16.59
N TRP A 128 -19.18 21.69 -15.28
CA TRP A 128 -20.36 21.65 -14.40
C TRP A 128 -21.07 23.02 -14.32
N CYS A 129 -22.36 23.13 -14.03
CA CYS A 129 -22.96 24.44 -13.75
C CYS A 129 -22.79 24.76 -12.25
N GLY A 130 -22.13 25.87 -11.91
CA GLY A 130 -21.81 26.23 -10.52
C GLY A 130 -22.93 26.94 -9.76
N GLY A 131 -24.11 27.06 -10.37
CA GLY A 131 -25.22 27.87 -9.88
C GLY A 131 -25.75 28.79 -10.97
N GLU A 132 -26.30 29.93 -10.55
CA GLU A 132 -26.79 30.96 -11.47
C GLU A 132 -25.64 31.57 -12.27
N THR A 133 -25.94 32.02 -13.49
CA THR A 133 -24.95 32.73 -14.30
C THR A 133 -24.53 34.01 -13.58
N GLY A 134 -23.22 34.15 -13.34
CA GLY A 134 -22.68 35.29 -12.58
C GLY A 134 -22.34 34.97 -11.13
N TYR A 135 -22.50 33.73 -10.63
CA TYR A 135 -22.14 33.36 -9.25
C TYR A 135 -20.67 33.70 -8.89
N TRP A 136 -19.79 33.74 -9.89
CA TRP A 136 -18.38 34.11 -9.75
C TRP A 136 -18.12 35.63 -9.58
N ALA A 137 -19.15 36.47 -9.66
CA ALA A 137 -19.00 37.92 -9.56
C ALA A 137 -18.92 38.41 -8.10
N ASP A 138 -19.49 37.65 -7.18
CA ASP A 138 -19.47 37.96 -5.75
C ASP A 138 -18.18 37.42 -5.10
N ALA A 139 -17.80 38.01 -3.97
CA ALA A 139 -16.66 37.52 -3.21
C ALA A 139 -17.00 36.14 -2.59
N PRO A 140 -16.02 35.22 -2.48
CA PRO A 140 -16.22 33.96 -1.78
C PRO A 140 -16.70 34.18 -0.35
N GLU A 141 -17.69 33.40 0.06
CA GLU A 141 -18.18 33.38 1.44
C GLU A 141 -17.25 32.50 2.31
N GLY A 142 -16.02 32.96 2.55
CA GLY A 142 -15.12 32.28 3.49
C GLY A 142 -15.62 32.37 4.94
N GLU A 143 -15.39 31.32 5.73
CA GLU A 143 -15.77 31.23 7.14
C GLU A 143 -15.29 32.45 7.96
N ALA A 144 -16.21 33.03 8.74
CA ALA A 144 -15.94 33.96 9.84
C ALA A 144 -15.66 33.21 11.15
#